data_AF-A0A194XPE4-F1
#
_entry.id   AF-A0A194XPE4-F1
#
_cell.length_a   1.000
_cell.length_b   1.000
_cell.length_c   1.000
_cell.angle_alpha   90.00
_cell.angle_beta   90.00
_cell.angle_gamma   90.00
#
_symmetry.space_group_name_H-M   'P 1'
#
loop_
_entity.id
_entity.type
_entity.pdbx_description
1 polymer ?
#
loop_
_entity_poly.entity_id
_entity_poly.type
_entity_poly.pdbx_seq_one_letter_code
_entity_poly.pdbx_strand_id
1 'polypeptide(L)'
;MQLLQSLLALATLLLPLVSAEACVAGGPSEQVSFAKGCCFNNAGTWYQFYDVQAICIFPDDRATSYKHCVGYIPYSQLDTVCIPGDGGVGLPSGSATLTATGTGRVTFTAGAAVSTFTS
;
A
#
# COMPACT_ATOMS: atom_id res chain seq x y z
N MET A 1 28.83 27.78 -10.18
CA MET A 1 27.97 27.57 -8.99
C MET A 1 26.51 27.26 -9.34
N GLN A 2 25.99 27.72 -10.49
CA GLN A 2 24.61 27.47 -10.95
C GLN A 2 24.25 26.00 -11.16
N LEU A 3 25.20 25.18 -11.62
CA LEU A 3 25.04 23.73 -11.82
C LEU A 3 24.80 22.98 -10.52
N LEU A 4 25.46 23.37 -9.44
CA LEU A 4 25.31 22.74 -8.11
C LEU A 4 23.93 23.04 -7.49
N GLN A 5 23.43 24.26 -7.69
CA GLN A 5 22.10 24.67 -7.22
C GLN A 5 20.97 23.98 -7.99
N SER A 6 21.15 23.75 -9.30
CA SER A 6 20.18 23.02 -10.12
C SER A 6 20.17 21.52 -9.82
N LEU A 7 21.34 20.91 -9.53
CA LEU A 7 21.44 19.54 -9.03
C LEU A 7 20.75 19.36 -7.67
N LEU A 8 20.90 20.32 -6.74
CA LEU A 8 20.20 20.28 -5.45
C LEU A 8 18.68 20.39 -5.61
N ALA A 9 18.20 21.28 -6.48
CA ALA A 9 16.77 21.42 -6.76
C ALA A 9 16.18 20.15 -7.39
N LEU A 10 16.90 19.53 -8.32
CA LEU A 10 16.49 18.27 -8.95
C LEU A 10 16.48 17.11 -7.94
N ALA A 11 17.50 17.04 -7.07
CA ALA A 11 17.55 16.06 -6.00
C ALA A 11 16.35 16.22 -5.05
N THR A 12 16.00 17.45 -4.66
CA THR A 12 14.80 17.70 -3.83
C THR A 12 13.49 17.35 -4.54
N LEU A 13 13.42 17.46 -5.86
CA LEU A 13 12.27 17.02 -6.66
C LEU A 13 12.19 15.50 -6.85
N LEU A 14 13.31 14.78 -6.71
CA LEU A 14 13.39 13.33 -6.81
C LEU A 14 13.26 12.61 -5.46
N LEU A 15 13.37 13.32 -4.33
CA LEU A 15 13.03 12.77 -3.00
C LEU A 15 11.62 12.14 -2.91
N PRO A 16 10.55 12.70 -3.52
CA PRO A 16 9.23 12.06 -3.53
C PRO A 16 9.11 10.86 -4.48
N LEU A 17 10.16 10.51 -5.24
CA LEU A 17 10.27 9.22 -5.94
C LEU A 17 10.80 8.10 -5.02
N VAL A 18 10.73 8.30 -3.69
CA VAL A 18 10.93 7.19 -2.76
C VAL A 18 9.77 6.22 -2.98
N SER A 19 10.09 5.03 -3.45
CA SER A 19 9.13 3.95 -3.58
C SER A 19 8.54 3.65 -2.20
N ALA A 20 7.22 3.72 -2.09
CA ALA A 20 6.50 3.56 -0.84
C ALA A 20 5.39 2.51 -0.99
N GLU A 21 5.40 1.52 -0.11
CA GLU A 21 4.41 0.45 -0.06
C GLU A 21 3.20 0.92 0.75
N ALA A 22 2.01 0.66 0.22
CA ALA A 22 0.75 0.96 0.89
C ALA A 22 0.07 -0.36 1.31
N CYS A 23 -0.12 -0.57 2.60
CA CYS A 23 -0.84 -1.72 3.13
C CYS A 23 -2.20 -1.31 3.71
N VAL A 24 -3.27 -1.94 3.23
CA VAL A 24 -4.58 -1.91 3.87
C VAL A 24 -4.55 -2.86 5.06
N ALA A 25 -5.02 -2.43 6.23
CA ALA A 25 -5.24 -3.26 7.41
C ALA A 25 -6.74 -3.26 7.73
N GLY A 26 -7.42 -4.40 7.55
CA GLY A 26 -8.82 -4.59 7.86
C GLY A 26 -9.03 -5.66 8.94
N GLY A 27 -9.98 -5.47 9.84
CA GLY A 27 -10.27 -6.45 10.90
C GLY A 27 -10.91 -5.84 12.14
N PRO A 28 -10.90 -6.54 13.28
CA PRO A 28 -11.35 -5.99 14.55
C PRO A 28 -10.59 -4.73 14.92
N SER A 29 -11.27 -3.74 15.50
CA SER A 29 -10.71 -2.41 15.79
C SER A 29 -9.47 -2.43 16.68
N GLU A 30 -9.40 -3.38 17.62
CA GLU A 30 -8.22 -3.58 18.48
C GLU A 30 -7.00 -4.02 17.68
N GLN A 31 -7.18 -4.89 16.68
CA GLN A 31 -6.09 -5.37 15.83
C GLN A 31 -5.67 -4.33 14.80
N VAL A 32 -6.62 -3.54 14.28
CA VAL A 32 -6.32 -2.37 13.43
C VAL A 32 -5.52 -1.32 14.22
N SER A 33 -5.85 -1.13 15.50
CA SER A 33 -5.08 -0.25 16.40
C SER A 33 -3.67 -0.78 16.67
N PHE A 34 -3.49 -2.09 16.78
CA PHE A 34 -2.16 -2.70 16.84
C PHE A 34 -1.36 -2.46 15.55
N ALA A 35 -2.00 -2.64 14.39
CA ALA A 35 -1.38 -2.38 13.09
C ALA A 35 -0.95 -0.92 12.93
N LYS A 36 -1.69 0.04 13.50
CA LYS A 36 -1.29 1.45 13.59
C LYS A 36 0.03 1.64 14.33
N GLY A 37 0.23 0.92 15.44
CA GLY A 37 1.51 0.91 16.16
C GLY A 37 2.66 0.38 15.29
N CYS A 38 2.43 -0.73 14.58
CA CYS A 38 3.38 -1.27 13.61
C CYS A 38 3.69 -0.28 12.47
N CYS A 39 2.70 0.48 12.01
CA CYS A 39 2.86 1.49 10.98
C CYS A 39 3.86 2.57 11.41
N PHE A 40 3.64 3.19 12.58
CA PHE A 40 4.51 4.26 13.06
C PHE A 40 5.93 3.77 13.41
N ASN A 41 6.06 2.54 13.91
CA ASN A 41 7.38 1.93 14.15
C ASN A 41 8.21 1.78 12.87
N ASN A 42 7.56 1.70 11.72
CA ASN A 42 8.20 1.58 10.40
C ASN A 42 8.27 2.92 9.65
N ALA A 43 8.21 4.04 10.38
CA ALA A 43 8.17 5.39 9.81
C ALA A 43 7.02 5.60 8.80
N GLY A 44 5.93 4.84 8.96
CA GLY A 44 4.77 4.91 8.11
C GLY A 44 3.81 6.03 8.50
N THR A 45 3.01 6.45 7.53
CA THR A 45 1.88 7.37 7.73
C THR A 45 0.58 6.57 7.74
N TRP A 46 -0.29 6.88 8.69
CA TRP A 46 -1.53 6.15 8.93
C TRP A 46 -2.75 6.96 8.48
N TYR A 47 -3.60 6.36 7.66
CA TYR A 47 -4.85 6.93 7.16
C TYR A 47 -6.01 6.03 7.54
N GLN A 48 -6.96 6.56 8.31
CA GLN A 48 -8.06 5.78 8.84
C GLN A 48 -9.38 6.53 8.67
N PHE A 49 -10.33 5.90 8.01
CA PHE A 49 -11.69 6.40 7.82
C PHE A 49 -12.73 5.65 8.66
N TYR A 50 -12.42 4.39 9.03
CA TYR A 50 -13.28 3.52 9.83
C TYR A 50 -12.45 2.83 10.92
N ASP A 51 -13.06 2.45 12.04
CA ASP A 51 -12.33 1.79 13.14
C ASP A 51 -11.83 0.38 12.79
N VAL A 52 -12.47 -0.26 11.80
CA VAL A 52 -12.19 -1.62 11.35
C VAL A 52 -11.34 -1.68 10.09
N GLN A 53 -10.90 -0.53 9.54
CA GLN A 53 -10.10 -0.49 8.33
C GLN A 53 -9.26 0.80 8.22
N ALA A 54 -7.99 0.63 7.86
CA ALA A 54 -7.07 1.73 7.63
C ALA A 54 -6.01 1.39 6.58
N ILE A 55 -5.24 2.39 6.18
CA ILE A 55 -4.13 2.29 5.24
C ILE A 55 -2.87 2.79 5.94
N CYS A 56 -1.80 2.01 5.89
CA CYS A 56 -0.46 2.41 6.28
C CYS A 56 0.39 2.59 5.02
N ILE A 57 1.05 3.74 4.87
CA ILE A 57 1.99 4.01 3.78
C ILE A 57 3.39 4.18 4.38
N PHE A 58 4.36 3.40 3.94
CA PHE A 58 5.72 3.41 4.49
C PHE A 58 6.76 3.14 3.40
N PRO A 59 8.06 3.43 3.64
CA PRO A 59 9.12 3.16 2.67
C PRO A 59 9.23 1.66 2.32
N ASP A 60 9.47 1.33 1.05
CA ASP A 60 9.50 -0.08 0.58
C ASP A 60 10.42 -1.02 1.37
N ASP A 61 11.57 -0.52 1.86
CA ASP A 61 12.52 -1.30 2.67
C ASP A 61 11.93 -1.78 4.01
N ARG A 62 10.75 -1.27 4.39
CA ARG A 62 10.08 -1.56 5.66
C ARG A 62 8.93 -2.56 5.55
N ALA A 63 8.60 -3.04 4.36
CA ALA A 63 7.51 -3.99 4.12
C ALA A 63 7.63 -5.26 4.95
N THR A 64 8.81 -5.89 4.96
CA THR A 64 9.05 -7.11 5.72
C THR A 64 8.89 -6.87 7.22
N SER A 65 9.39 -5.73 7.72
CA SER A 65 9.29 -5.35 9.13
C SER A 65 7.85 -5.08 9.55
N TYR A 66 7.07 -4.40 8.72
CA TYR A 66 5.63 -4.18 8.95
C TYR A 66 4.85 -5.50 8.98
N LYS A 67 5.04 -6.38 7.99
CA LYS A 67 4.39 -7.70 7.90
C LYS A 67 4.77 -8.59 9.07
N HIS A 68 6.02 -8.54 9.51
CA HIS A 68 6.47 -9.26 10.70
C HIS A 68 5.83 -8.71 11.97
N CYS A 69 5.75 -7.38 12.11
CA CYS A 69 5.11 -6.72 13.24
C CYS A 69 3.64 -7.12 13.37
N VAL A 70 2.85 -7.00 12.30
CA VAL A 70 1.40 -7.34 12.33
C VAL A 70 1.16 -8.85 12.48
N GLY A 71 2.12 -9.69 12.08
CA GLY A 71 2.08 -11.15 12.26
C GLY A 71 2.23 -11.61 13.71
N TYR A 72 2.61 -10.73 14.65
CA TYR A 72 2.74 -11.08 16.06
C TYR A 72 1.40 -11.19 16.81
N ILE A 73 0.28 -10.79 16.20
CA ILE A 73 -1.04 -10.91 16.82
C ILE A 73 -1.43 -12.40 16.86
N PRO A 74 -1.52 -13.05 18.04
CA PRO A 74 -1.97 -14.42 18.12
C PRO A 74 -3.44 -14.51 17.70
N TYR A 75 -3.79 -15.50 16.87
CA TYR A 75 -5.14 -15.68 16.32
C TYR A 75 -5.68 -14.44 15.59
N SER A 76 -4.80 -13.76 14.86
CA SER A 76 -5.14 -12.55 14.11
C SER A 76 -6.31 -12.78 13.15
N GLN A 77 -7.25 -11.85 13.18
CA GLN A 77 -8.30 -11.65 12.16
C GLN A 77 -7.98 -10.43 11.29
N LEU A 78 -6.80 -9.86 11.46
CA LEU A 78 -6.30 -8.74 10.67
C LEU A 78 -5.95 -9.26 9.27
N ASP A 79 -6.68 -8.76 8.28
CA ASP A 79 -6.39 -8.92 6.87
C ASP A 79 -5.51 -7.76 6.40
N THR A 80 -4.30 -8.08 5.97
CA THR A 80 -3.35 -7.08 5.46
C THR A 80 -3.01 -7.34 4.01
N VAL A 81 -3.33 -6.38 3.13
CA VAL A 81 -3.02 -6.45 1.69
C VAL A 81 -2.17 -5.25 1.33
N CYS A 82 -1.02 -5.50 0.71
CA CYS A 82 -0.04 -4.45 0.39
C CYS A 82 0.16 -4.28 -1.12
N ILE A 83 0.25 -3.02 -1.56
CA ILE A 83 0.51 -2.60 -2.92
C ILE A 83 1.91 -1.96 -2.95
N PRO A 84 2.86 -2.55 -3.70
CA PRO A 84 4.20 -2.00 -3.87
C PRO A 84 4.20 -0.59 -4.48
N GLY A 85 5.14 0.26 -4.07
CA GLY A 85 5.29 1.64 -4.54
C GLY A 85 5.96 1.80 -5.90
N ASP A 86 6.49 0.72 -6.47
CA ASP A 86 7.23 0.71 -7.74
C ASP A 86 6.32 0.80 -8.98
N GLY A 87 5.01 0.94 -8.78
CA GLY A 87 4.02 0.87 -9.86
C GLY A 87 3.97 -0.52 -10.51
N GLY A 88 4.43 -1.56 -9.81
CA GLY A 88 4.52 -2.93 -10.30
C GLY A 88 3.19 -3.51 -10.79
N VAL A 89 3.30 -4.58 -11.58
CA VAL A 89 2.34 -5.31 -12.46
C VAL A 89 0.95 -5.71 -11.90
N GLY A 90 0.44 -5.08 -10.84
CA GLY A 90 -0.83 -5.41 -10.19
C GLY A 90 -2.08 -4.74 -10.77
N LEU A 91 -1.93 -3.72 -11.61
CA LEU A 91 -3.04 -3.20 -12.40
C LEU A 91 -2.83 -3.66 -13.84
N PRO A 92 -3.51 -4.72 -14.31
CA PRO A 92 -3.46 -5.05 -15.72
C PRO A 92 -3.84 -3.80 -16.49
N SER A 93 -3.01 -3.43 -17.45
CA SER A 93 -3.20 -2.29 -18.37
C SER A 93 -4.46 -2.40 -19.24
N GLY A 94 -5.27 -3.46 -19.05
CA GLY A 94 -6.63 -3.58 -19.53
C GLY A 94 -7.64 -3.10 -18.48
N SER A 95 -8.21 -1.92 -18.73
CA SER A 95 -9.50 -1.44 -18.21
C SER A 95 -10.04 -2.17 -16.96
N ALA A 96 -9.57 -1.78 -15.77
CA ALA A 96 -10.25 -2.14 -14.54
C ALA A 96 -11.65 -1.50 -14.56
N THR A 97 -12.69 -2.30 -14.75
CA THR A 97 -14.07 -1.81 -14.74
C THR A 97 -14.48 -1.51 -13.31
N LEU A 98 -14.68 -0.24 -12.99
CA LEU A 98 -15.23 0.21 -11.70
C LEU A 98 -16.65 -0.35 -11.56
N THR A 99 -16.83 -1.37 -10.72
CA THR A 99 -18.17 -1.82 -10.33
C THR A 99 -18.46 -1.21 -8.96
N ALA A 100 -18.96 0.03 -8.94
CA ALA A 100 -19.41 0.66 -7.72
C ALA A 100 -20.73 0.00 -7.29
N THR A 101 -20.67 -1.02 -6.43
CA THR A 101 -21.86 -1.47 -5.71
C THR A 101 -22.11 -0.46 -4.58
N GLY A 102 -23.32 0.08 -4.52
CA GLY A 102 -23.70 1.15 -3.60
C GLY A 102 -23.17 0.93 -2.18
N THR A 103 -22.61 2.01 -1.62
CA THR A 103 -22.10 2.17 -0.25
C THR A 103 -20.97 1.21 0.18
N GLY A 104 -19.73 1.69 0.05
CA GLY A 104 -18.70 1.48 1.09
C GLY A 104 -17.49 0.61 0.76
N ARG A 105 -17.55 -0.28 -0.23
CA ARG A 105 -16.41 -1.15 -0.59
C ARG A 105 -16.07 -1.03 -2.07
N VAL A 106 -14.89 -0.51 -2.38
CA VAL A 106 -14.31 -0.54 -3.73
C VAL A 106 -13.46 -1.79 -3.84
N THR A 107 -13.94 -2.77 -4.61
CA THR A 107 -13.17 -3.99 -4.93
C THR A 107 -12.61 -3.85 -6.34
N PHE A 108 -11.29 -3.89 -6.47
CA PHE A 108 -10.63 -3.99 -7.78
C PHE A 108 -10.56 -5.47 -8.16
N THR A 109 -11.42 -5.91 -9.08
CA THR A 109 -11.31 -7.25 -9.65
C THR A 109 -10.28 -7.20 -10.78
N ALA A 110 -9.21 -7.98 -10.68
CA ALA A 110 -8.26 -8.11 -11.78
C ALA A 110 -9.02 -8.59 -13.04
N GLY A 111 -8.85 -7.89 -14.16
CA GLY A 111 -9.37 -8.34 -15.44
C GLY A 111 -8.79 -9.73 -15.74
N ALA A 112 -9.66 -10.69 -16.05
CA ALA A 112 -9.24 -12.05 -16.37
C ALA A 112 -8.18 -11.99 -17.48
N ALA A 113 -6.97 -12.49 -17.18
CA ALA A 113 -5.93 -12.63 -18.19
C ALA A 113 -6.38 -13.71 -19.19
N VAL A 114 -6.84 -13.29 -20.37
CA VAL A 114 -7.02 -14.20 -21.50
C VAL A 114 -5.64 -14.41 -22.12
N SER A 115 -4.99 -15.52 -21.78
CA SER A 115 -3.82 -15.99 -22.54
C SER A 115 -4.29 -16.53 -23.89
N THR A 116 -4.22 -15.73 -24.93
CA THR A 116 -4.38 -16.21 -26.31
C THR A 116 -3.07 -16.91 -26.72
N PHE A 117 -3.07 -18.23 -26.75
CA PHE A 117 -1.98 -19.02 -27.32
C PHE A 117 -2.17 -19.03 -28.85
N THR A 118 -1.35 -18.27 -29.59
CA THR A 118 -1.24 -18.45 -31.04
C THR A 118 -0.19 -19.51 -31.30
N SER A 119 -0.64 -20.67 -31.82
CA SER A 119 0.22 -21.73 -32.35
C SER A 119 0.80 -21.38 -33.71
#